data_AF-A0A2U8PGD5-F1
#
_entry.id   AF-A0A2U8PGD5-F1
#
_cell.length_a   1.000
_cell.length_b   1.000
_cell.length_c   1.000
_cell.angle_alpha   90.00
_cell.angle_beta   90.00
_cell.angle_gamma   90.00
#
_symmetry.space_group_name_H-M   'P 1'
#
loop_
_entity.id
_entity.type
_entity.pdbx_description
1 polymer ?
#
loop_
_entity_poly.entity_id
_entity_poly.type
_entity_poly.pdbx_seq_one_letter_code
_entity_poly.pdbx_strand_id
1 'polypeptide(L)'
;MYGCAARVSRPAGWSNDHGIPLADVGHVRIAQRTVGNGTFQLFEDALHAGIIDLGSLLGQLPFQVKVAATRLVIQEALGQSAVRGRLFYTLPSLKALLGDAERALEAVLTILNEEFNFPFKDKYAARLGNFEIFELNSWLERSPPFLIESARETARDLGGPQTIDICRTPEFAKTSHRAHVVGRAAGDIVFDRLIALPEDKRRVSVPASEPLDQIEFRLFDETGDTLLHFERGNFVNRVGFVMMPLGRQMTIVDDLTQRVVGAGRALVSKASTVISHSSHRSMVGGPAKGSWRHFADEMSSLVAAQLPKPSEDRWFERGVEGEVGAIAHLNSLLNGGRIRAAVLVDPWFGADALVRFALRLGSQDIHLSIITSWATVDPDTNVALDPVRDPTEKLEAALRQIEPFLNPRLSIVNLIDGKQQAFHDRYLLLYPHEGPDKVFLLSNSINRIAGNWPFSMSLFSPDVGREIQRYIEGLCDGRDTARNRTLTTSFRWPANAS
;
A
#
# COMPACT_ATOMS: atom_id res chain seq x y z
N MET A 1 -11.23 41.80 3.19
CA MET A 1 -12.09 41.57 4.37
C MET A 1 -12.54 40.12 4.36
N TYR A 2 -12.35 39.38 5.45
CA TYR A 2 -12.96 38.07 5.67
C TYR A 2 -13.44 38.05 7.12
N GLY A 3 -14.61 37.49 7.37
CA GLY A 3 -15.13 37.32 8.73
C GLY A 3 -15.81 35.97 8.88
N CYS A 4 -15.76 35.43 10.09
CA CYS A 4 -16.58 34.29 10.45
C CYS A 4 -17.06 34.41 11.89
N ALA A 5 -18.25 33.89 12.17
CA ALA A 5 -18.82 33.81 13.50
C ALA A 5 -19.34 32.40 13.78
N ALA A 6 -19.23 31.97 15.02
CA ALA A 6 -19.83 30.75 15.53
C ALA A 6 -20.20 30.95 16.99
N ARG A 7 -21.15 30.16 17.49
CA ARG A 7 -21.50 30.18 18.92
C ARG A 7 -20.35 29.55 19.72
N VAL A 8 -19.93 30.19 20.80
CA VAL A 8 -18.82 29.74 21.66
C VAL A 8 -19.20 29.77 23.14
N SER A 9 -18.47 29.02 23.97
CA SER A 9 -18.64 28.97 25.42
C SER A 9 -17.91 30.09 26.18
N ARG A 10 -17.06 30.87 25.50
CA ARG A 10 -16.34 32.01 26.10
C ARG A 10 -17.31 33.13 26.51
N PRO A 11 -17.10 33.79 27.66
CA PRO A 11 -17.94 34.90 28.11
C PRO A 11 -17.86 36.09 27.13
N ALA A 12 -18.94 36.87 27.03
CA ALA A 12 -18.98 38.07 26.21
C ALA A 12 -17.97 39.13 26.70
N GLY A 13 -17.40 39.89 25.77
CA GLY A 13 -16.46 40.99 26.07
C GLY A 13 -14.97 40.62 25.94
N TRP A 14 -14.63 39.38 25.58
CA TRP A 14 -13.26 39.05 25.22
C TRP A 14 -12.92 39.65 23.84
N SER A 15 -11.74 40.23 23.70
CA SER A 15 -11.24 40.77 22.43
C SER A 15 -9.74 40.51 22.25
N ASN A 16 -9.34 40.22 21.02
CA ASN A 16 -7.94 40.16 20.59
C ASN A 16 -7.83 40.81 19.21
N ASP A 17 -7.31 42.04 19.19
CA ASP A 17 -7.14 42.83 17.98
C ASP A 17 -5.65 43.10 17.78
N HIS A 18 -5.13 42.79 16.60
CA HIS A 18 -3.75 43.08 16.24
C HIS A 18 -3.61 43.34 14.74
N GLY A 19 -2.46 43.88 14.32
CA GLY A 19 -2.17 44.20 12.94
C GLY A 19 -0.87 43.55 12.48
N ILE A 20 -0.87 43.02 11.27
CA ILE A 20 0.30 42.41 10.63
C ILE A 20 0.70 43.29 9.44
N PRO A 21 1.91 43.87 9.43
CA PRO A 21 2.38 44.65 8.29
C PRO A 21 2.64 43.73 7.10
N LEU A 22 2.25 44.19 5.91
CA LEU A 22 2.54 43.55 4.63
C LEU A 22 3.39 44.47 3.78
N ALA A 23 4.58 43.99 3.38
CA ALA A 23 5.43 44.68 2.43
C ALA A 23 4.63 45.02 1.17
N ASP A 24 4.67 46.29 0.76
CA ASP A 24 4.08 46.81 -0.48
C ASP A 24 2.54 46.73 -0.60
N VAL A 25 1.81 46.21 0.41
CA VAL A 25 0.33 46.11 0.43
C VAL A 25 -0.30 46.97 1.53
N GLY A 26 0.39 47.16 2.66
CA GLY A 26 -0.10 47.94 3.81
C GLY A 26 -0.16 47.11 5.09
N HIS A 27 -1.35 46.95 5.68
CA HIS A 27 -1.54 46.21 6.94
C HIS A 27 -2.78 45.32 6.89
N VAL A 28 -2.68 44.10 7.43
CA VAL A 28 -3.83 43.24 7.71
C VAL A 28 -4.24 43.46 9.15
N ARG A 29 -5.46 43.96 9.37
CA ARG A 29 -6.04 44.06 10.71
C ARG A 29 -6.85 42.80 11.01
N ILE A 30 -6.54 42.16 12.13
CA ILE A 30 -7.24 41.00 12.65
C ILE A 30 -7.98 41.44 13.91
N ALA A 31 -9.25 41.11 14.00
CA ALA A 31 -10.09 41.41 15.15
C ALA A 31 -10.90 40.16 15.51
N GLN A 32 -10.73 39.68 16.74
CA GLN A 32 -11.43 38.51 17.28
C GLN A 32 -12.18 38.93 18.53
N ARG A 33 -13.48 38.64 18.63
CA ARG A 33 -14.31 39.10 19.75
C ARG A 33 -15.38 38.08 20.13
N THR A 34 -15.80 38.12 21.39
CA THR A 34 -17.04 37.49 21.86
C THR A 34 -18.09 38.56 22.13
N VAL A 35 -19.24 38.45 21.47
CA VAL A 35 -20.36 39.39 21.62
C VAL A 35 -21.54 38.70 22.28
N GLY A 36 -22.39 39.47 22.97
CA GLY A 36 -23.64 38.94 23.54
C GLY A 36 -24.68 38.68 22.46
N ASN A 37 -25.68 37.84 22.76
CA ASN A 37 -26.75 37.46 21.83
C ASN A 37 -27.47 38.67 21.23
N GLY A 38 -27.74 39.72 22.02
CA GLY A 38 -28.41 40.93 21.52
C GLY A 38 -27.59 41.69 20.47
N THR A 39 -26.28 41.86 20.70
CA THR A 39 -25.38 42.47 19.73
C THR A 39 -25.24 41.63 18.46
N PHE A 40 -25.15 40.30 18.62
CA PHE A 40 -25.07 39.40 17.47
C PHE A 40 -26.38 39.42 16.65
N GLN A 41 -27.54 39.47 17.30
CA GLN A 41 -28.83 39.53 16.62
C GLN A 41 -28.95 40.79 15.75
N LEU A 42 -28.53 41.95 16.26
CA LEU A 42 -28.52 43.20 15.48
C LEU A 42 -27.64 43.09 14.23
N PHE A 43 -26.48 42.43 14.35
CA PHE A 43 -25.60 42.17 13.21
C PHE A 43 -26.22 41.17 12.22
N GLU A 44 -26.86 40.12 12.71
CA GLU A 44 -27.55 39.12 11.89
C GLU A 44 -28.73 39.73 11.13
N ASP A 45 -29.51 40.61 11.76
CA ASP A 45 -30.60 41.36 11.12
C ASP A 45 -30.07 42.24 9.98
N ALA A 46 -28.92 42.91 10.18
CA ALA A 46 -28.25 43.69 9.14
C ALA A 46 -27.77 42.80 7.97
N LEU A 47 -27.20 41.63 8.27
CA LEU A 47 -26.81 40.65 7.24
C LEU A 47 -28.01 40.19 6.41
N HIS A 48 -29.15 39.94 7.05
CA HIS A 48 -30.40 39.59 6.38
C HIS A 48 -30.97 40.74 5.55
N ALA A 49 -30.75 41.98 5.98
CA ALA A 49 -31.02 43.18 5.17
C ALA A 49 -30.02 43.39 4.02
N GLY A 50 -29.04 42.48 3.85
CA GLY A 50 -28.07 42.50 2.77
C GLY A 50 -26.85 43.38 3.04
N ILE A 51 -26.50 43.63 4.30
CA ILE A 51 -25.37 44.48 4.71
C ILE A 51 -24.51 43.76 5.74
N ILE A 52 -23.21 43.66 5.49
CA ILE A 52 -22.22 43.28 6.52
C ILE A 52 -21.85 44.54 7.28
N ASP A 53 -22.46 44.76 8.45
CA ASP A 53 -22.17 45.90 9.32
C ASP A 53 -21.15 45.54 10.41
N LEU A 54 -19.87 45.61 10.09
CA LEU A 54 -18.80 45.34 11.06
C LEU A 54 -18.73 46.40 12.17
N GLY A 55 -19.33 47.58 11.98
CA GLY A 55 -19.38 48.63 12.99
C GLY A 55 -20.11 48.17 14.25
N SER A 56 -21.22 47.46 14.07
CA SER A 56 -21.98 46.83 15.16
C SER A 56 -21.17 45.83 15.99
N LEU A 57 -20.18 45.15 15.39
CA LEU A 57 -19.36 44.13 16.05
C LEU A 57 -18.04 44.70 16.63
N LEU A 58 -17.41 45.63 15.92
CA LEU A 58 -16.05 46.11 16.22
C LEU A 58 -16.03 47.50 16.88
N GLY A 59 -17.12 48.28 16.80
CA GLY A 59 -17.30 49.59 17.43
C GLY A 59 -16.40 50.72 16.90
N GLN A 60 -15.37 50.40 16.10
CA GLN A 60 -14.30 51.33 15.71
C GLN A 60 -14.14 51.52 14.19
N LEU A 61 -14.97 50.88 13.37
CA LEU A 61 -14.87 50.94 11.92
C LEU A 61 -16.27 51.10 11.30
N PRO A 62 -16.58 52.22 10.61
CA PRO A 62 -17.84 52.39 9.88
C PRO A 62 -17.75 51.62 8.55
N PHE A 63 -17.57 50.30 8.63
CA PHE A 63 -17.39 49.45 7.46
C PHE A 63 -18.68 48.66 7.22
N GLN A 64 -19.50 49.19 6.31
CA GLN A 64 -20.69 48.53 5.81
C GLN A 64 -20.45 48.10 4.36
N VAL A 65 -20.65 46.81 4.08
CA VAL A 65 -20.50 46.26 2.72
C VAL A 65 -21.76 45.55 2.31
N LYS A 66 -22.24 45.86 1.10
CA LYS A 66 -23.41 45.21 0.52
C LYS A 66 -23.13 43.73 0.23
N VAL A 67 -24.05 42.87 0.64
CA VAL A 67 -24.07 41.46 0.27
C VAL A 67 -24.62 41.35 -1.15
N ALA A 68 -23.85 40.71 -2.02
CA ALA A 68 -24.22 40.44 -3.41
C ALA A 68 -24.91 39.08 -3.57
N ALA A 69 -24.52 38.08 -2.76
CA ALA A 69 -25.13 36.76 -2.80
C ALA A 69 -25.06 36.07 -1.42
N THR A 70 -26.05 35.22 -1.13
CA THR A 70 -26.08 34.40 0.08
C THR A 70 -26.14 32.93 -0.30
N ARG A 71 -25.37 32.08 0.38
CA ARG A 71 -25.43 30.62 0.19
C ARG A 71 -25.58 29.92 1.53
N LEU A 72 -26.43 28.90 1.54
CA LEU A 72 -26.43 27.89 2.58
C LEU A 72 -25.53 26.75 2.11
N VAL A 73 -24.55 26.37 2.92
CA VAL A 73 -23.70 25.21 2.64
C VAL A 73 -23.62 24.34 3.87
N ILE A 74 -23.29 23.07 3.65
CA ILE A 74 -22.92 22.16 4.71
C ILE A 74 -21.51 21.69 4.39
N GLN A 75 -20.59 21.93 5.31
CA GLN A 75 -19.16 21.76 5.07
C GLN A 75 -18.41 21.34 6.33
N GLU A 76 -17.24 20.75 6.12
CA GLU A 76 -16.29 20.55 7.20
C GLU A 76 -15.74 21.92 7.68
N ALA A 77 -15.93 22.23 8.95
CA ALA A 77 -15.44 23.46 9.57
C ALA A 77 -15.29 23.27 11.08
N LEU A 78 -14.34 23.98 11.69
CA LEU A 78 -14.19 24.04 13.15
C LEU A 78 -14.10 22.65 13.83
N GLY A 79 -13.41 21.70 13.19
CA GLY A 79 -13.24 20.33 13.70
C GLY A 79 -14.45 19.42 13.55
N GLN A 80 -15.53 19.88 12.91
CA GLN A 80 -16.71 19.10 12.58
C GLN A 80 -16.72 18.72 11.11
N SER A 81 -17.26 17.54 10.83
CA SER A 81 -17.40 16.95 9.50
C SER A 81 -18.59 17.50 8.70
N ALA A 82 -19.61 18.02 9.38
CA ALA A 82 -20.73 18.73 8.78
C ALA A 82 -21.18 19.88 9.69
N VAL A 83 -20.94 21.11 9.24
CA VAL A 83 -21.41 22.35 9.87
C VAL A 83 -22.26 23.09 8.86
N ARG A 84 -23.44 23.50 9.30
CA ARG A 84 -24.29 24.40 8.52
C ARG A 84 -23.66 25.79 8.53
N GLY A 85 -23.24 26.24 7.35
CA GLY A 85 -22.66 27.54 7.11
C GLY A 85 -23.61 28.43 6.33
N ARG A 86 -23.89 29.63 6.82
CA ARG A 86 -24.48 30.72 6.04
C ARG A 86 -23.37 31.64 5.54
N LEU A 87 -23.17 31.69 4.23
CA LEU A 87 -22.10 32.45 3.59
C LEU A 87 -22.69 33.67 2.90
N PHE A 88 -22.17 34.85 3.23
CA PHE A 88 -22.57 36.14 2.70
C PHE A 88 -21.43 36.69 1.84
N TYR A 89 -21.64 36.69 0.53
CA TYR A 89 -20.64 37.09 -0.47
C TYR A 89 -20.80 38.57 -0.81
N THR A 90 -19.71 39.33 -0.77
CA THR A 90 -19.70 40.73 -1.26
C THR A 90 -19.16 40.86 -2.69
N LEU A 91 -18.51 39.81 -3.20
CA LEU A 91 -17.94 39.73 -4.55
C LEU A 91 -17.10 40.96 -4.96
N PRO A 92 -16.12 41.38 -4.14
CA PRO A 92 -15.30 42.53 -4.45
C PRO A 92 -14.30 42.19 -5.57
N SER A 93 -13.89 43.18 -6.37
CA SER A 93 -12.80 42.96 -7.31
C SER A 93 -11.47 42.71 -6.57
N LEU A 94 -10.60 41.85 -7.11
CA LEU A 94 -9.29 41.58 -6.51
C LEU A 94 -8.46 42.85 -6.35
N LYS A 95 -8.50 43.76 -7.34
CA LYS A 95 -7.87 45.07 -7.27
C LYS A 95 -8.42 45.92 -6.12
N ALA A 96 -9.72 45.87 -5.84
CA ALA A 96 -10.30 46.57 -4.70
C ALA A 96 -9.92 45.96 -3.34
N LEU A 97 -9.60 44.66 -3.29
CA LEU A 97 -9.18 43.98 -2.06
C LEU A 97 -7.69 44.12 -1.75
N LEU A 98 -6.85 44.09 -2.79
CA LEU A 98 -5.40 43.86 -2.65
C LEU A 98 -4.55 44.96 -3.31
N GLY A 99 -5.16 45.90 -4.01
CA GLY A 99 -4.46 46.93 -4.79
C GLY A 99 -3.76 46.34 -6.01
N ASP A 100 -2.66 47.00 -6.43
CA ASP A 100 -1.85 46.63 -7.59
C ASP A 100 -0.52 45.94 -7.20
N ALA A 101 -0.35 45.58 -5.93
CA ALA A 101 0.89 45.03 -5.41
C ALA A 101 1.12 43.57 -5.84
N GLU A 102 2.32 43.28 -6.33
CA GLU A 102 2.74 41.93 -6.73
C GLU A 102 2.80 41.02 -5.49
N ARG A 103 2.29 39.78 -5.59
CA ARG A 103 2.22 38.78 -4.49
C ARG A 103 1.35 39.15 -3.27
N ALA A 104 0.59 40.25 -3.32
CA ALA A 104 -0.31 40.66 -2.23
C ALA A 104 -1.32 39.56 -1.82
N LEU A 105 -1.88 38.86 -2.81
CA LEU A 105 -2.81 37.75 -2.58
C LEU A 105 -2.17 36.62 -1.78
N GLU A 106 -0.97 36.18 -2.18
CA GLU A 106 -0.25 35.09 -1.53
C GLU A 106 0.07 35.42 -0.07
N ALA A 107 0.51 36.66 0.19
CA ALA A 107 0.81 37.11 1.54
C ALA A 107 -0.44 37.15 2.43
N VAL A 108 -1.56 37.71 1.93
CA VAL A 108 -2.84 37.74 2.67
C VAL A 108 -3.37 36.34 2.94
N LEU A 109 -3.37 35.44 1.94
CA LEU A 109 -3.85 34.07 2.13
C LEU A 109 -2.96 33.29 3.09
N THR A 110 -1.65 33.56 3.12
CA THR A 110 -0.73 32.95 4.09
C THR A 110 -1.07 33.37 5.52
N ILE A 111 -1.23 34.67 5.77
CA ILE A 111 -1.63 35.18 7.09
C ILE A 111 -2.96 34.59 7.53
N LEU A 112 -3.98 34.61 6.67
CA LEU A 112 -5.29 34.07 7.03
C LEU A 112 -5.24 32.56 7.34
N ASN A 113 -4.38 31.82 6.63
CA ASN A 113 -4.18 30.41 6.89
C ASN A 113 -3.52 30.16 8.25
N GLU A 114 -2.50 30.95 8.62
CA GLU A 114 -1.77 30.82 9.88
C GLU A 114 -2.63 31.24 11.08
N GLU A 115 -3.39 32.33 10.95
CA GLU A 115 -4.17 32.93 12.03
C GLU A 115 -5.47 32.20 12.35
N PHE A 116 -6.16 31.69 11.33
CA PHE A 116 -7.47 31.04 11.50
C PHE A 116 -7.42 29.52 11.35
N ASN A 117 -6.27 28.95 10.98
CA ASN A 117 -6.09 27.52 10.67
C ASN A 117 -7.14 26.99 9.66
N PHE A 118 -7.58 27.85 8.75
CA PHE A 118 -8.41 27.48 7.60
C PHE A 118 -7.55 27.41 6.34
N PRO A 119 -7.87 26.51 5.38
CA PRO A 119 -7.04 26.28 4.20
C PRO A 119 -7.21 27.37 3.13
N PHE A 120 -6.82 28.61 3.45
CA PHE A 120 -6.94 29.79 2.58
C PHE A 120 -6.06 29.72 1.34
N LYS A 121 -5.01 28.90 1.34
CA LYS A 121 -4.18 28.64 0.15
C LYS A 121 -4.82 27.71 -0.88
N ASP A 122 -6.00 27.16 -0.58
CA ASP A 122 -6.71 26.21 -1.44
C ASP A 122 -8.21 26.56 -1.47
N LYS A 123 -9.10 25.69 -0.95
CA LYS A 123 -10.56 25.83 -1.06
C LYS A 123 -11.17 27.09 -0.41
N TYR A 124 -10.44 27.79 0.46
CA TYR A 124 -10.90 29.04 1.11
C TYR A 124 -10.46 30.32 0.37
N ALA A 125 -9.63 30.25 -0.66
CA ALA A 125 -9.18 31.45 -1.39
C ALA A 125 -10.37 32.26 -1.95
N ALA A 126 -11.37 31.58 -2.51
CA ALA A 126 -12.60 32.18 -3.03
C ALA A 126 -13.51 32.80 -1.95
N ARG A 127 -13.14 32.67 -0.67
CA ARG A 127 -13.91 33.22 0.46
C ARG A 127 -13.44 34.60 0.90
N LEU A 128 -12.36 35.09 0.30
CA LEU A 128 -11.88 36.44 0.54
C LEU A 128 -12.94 37.45 0.08
N GLY A 129 -13.30 38.39 0.95
CA GLY A 129 -14.38 39.35 0.75
C GLY A 129 -15.68 39.00 1.50
N ASN A 130 -15.78 37.82 2.12
CA ASN A 130 -17.06 37.27 2.57
C ASN A 130 -17.17 37.18 4.10
N PHE A 131 -18.39 36.97 4.58
CA PHE A 131 -18.68 36.66 5.98
C PHE A 131 -19.38 35.30 6.11
N GLU A 132 -18.97 34.48 7.08
CA GLU A 132 -19.57 33.16 7.34
C GLU A 132 -20.18 33.08 8.74
N ILE A 133 -21.38 32.52 8.87
CA ILE A 133 -21.96 32.14 10.16
C ILE A 133 -22.04 30.62 10.23
N PHE A 134 -21.40 30.04 11.24
CA PHE A 134 -21.38 28.62 11.52
C PHE A 134 -22.38 28.26 12.62
N GLU A 135 -23.34 27.44 12.27
CA GLU A 135 -24.28 26.80 13.20
C GLU A 135 -23.68 25.47 13.65
N LEU A 136 -23.00 25.53 14.78
CA LEU A 136 -22.33 24.36 15.35
C LEU A 136 -23.34 23.47 16.06
N ASN A 137 -23.19 22.16 15.85
CA ASN A 137 -23.97 21.16 16.56
C ASN A 137 -23.72 21.24 18.08
N SER A 138 -24.76 20.96 18.87
CA SER A 138 -24.69 21.00 20.34
C SER A 138 -23.73 19.98 20.94
N TRP A 139 -23.36 18.95 20.17
CA TRP A 139 -22.40 17.91 20.54
C TRP A 139 -20.99 18.16 20.01
N LEU A 140 -20.62 19.40 19.68
CA LEU A 140 -19.25 19.76 19.27
C LEU A 140 -18.19 19.38 20.32
N GLU A 141 -18.48 19.68 21.59
CA GLU A 141 -17.57 19.47 22.73
C GLU A 141 -17.94 18.21 23.54
N ARG A 142 -18.82 17.36 23.01
CA ARG A 142 -19.38 16.18 23.72
C ARG A 142 -19.45 14.98 22.78
N SER A 143 -19.72 13.80 23.32
CA SER A 143 -20.02 12.64 22.48
C SER A 143 -21.28 12.89 21.64
N PRO A 144 -21.30 12.50 20.36
CA PRO A 144 -22.49 12.61 19.53
C PRO A 144 -23.66 11.85 20.17
N PRO A 145 -24.91 12.30 19.98
CA PRO A 145 -26.08 11.67 20.59
C PRO A 145 -26.50 10.38 19.87
N PHE A 146 -25.65 9.87 18.99
CA PHE A 146 -25.79 8.63 18.25
C PHE A 146 -24.43 7.95 18.09
N LEU A 147 -24.46 6.66 17.77
CA LEU A 147 -23.30 5.82 17.49
C LEU A 147 -23.64 4.89 16.33
N ILE A 148 -22.69 4.73 15.41
CA ILE A 148 -22.78 3.72 14.36
C ILE A 148 -21.88 2.56 14.76
N GLU A 149 -22.49 1.41 14.95
CA GLU A 149 -21.76 0.17 15.21
C GLU A 149 -21.90 -0.73 14.00
N SER A 150 -20.85 -1.49 13.72
CA SER A 150 -20.97 -2.63 12.84
C SER A 150 -20.87 -3.88 13.68
N ALA A 151 -21.93 -4.67 13.71
CA ALA A 151 -21.97 -5.96 14.35
C ALA A 151 -21.80 -7.06 13.29
N ARG A 152 -21.08 -8.12 13.63
CA ARG A 152 -21.04 -9.36 12.84
C ARG A 152 -21.80 -10.42 13.63
N GLU A 153 -22.63 -11.22 12.96
CA GLU A 153 -23.46 -12.24 13.63
C GLU A 153 -22.64 -13.23 14.44
N THR A 154 -21.41 -13.55 13.99
CA THR A 154 -20.49 -14.39 14.76
C THR A 154 -19.07 -13.85 14.71
N ALA A 155 -18.38 -13.86 15.87
CA ALA A 155 -16.98 -13.44 15.97
C ALA A 155 -16.01 -14.35 15.19
N ARG A 156 -16.46 -15.54 14.76
CA ARG A 156 -15.64 -16.52 14.03
C ARG A 156 -15.73 -16.36 12.50
N ASP A 157 -16.77 -15.74 11.99
CA ASP A 157 -16.93 -15.49 10.55
C ASP A 157 -16.62 -14.03 10.22
N LEU A 158 -15.32 -13.73 10.07
CA LEU A 158 -14.86 -12.39 9.72
C LEU A 158 -15.27 -11.96 8.30
N GLY A 159 -15.85 -12.84 7.49
CA GLY A 159 -16.30 -12.51 6.15
C GLY A 159 -17.81 -12.68 5.90
N GLY A 160 -18.59 -13.00 6.94
CA GLY A 160 -20.04 -13.12 6.86
C GLY A 160 -20.78 -11.77 6.80
N PRO A 161 -22.12 -11.79 6.70
CA PRO A 161 -22.95 -10.59 6.67
C PRO A 161 -22.69 -9.68 7.87
N GLN A 162 -22.64 -8.38 7.60
CA GLN A 162 -22.40 -7.35 8.60
C GLN A 162 -23.70 -6.57 8.81
N THR A 163 -24.07 -6.31 10.06
CA THR A 163 -25.20 -5.46 10.40
C THR A 163 -24.68 -4.10 10.80
N ILE A 164 -25.21 -3.04 10.19
CA ILE A 164 -24.96 -1.67 10.59
C ILE A 164 -26.07 -1.27 11.56
N ASP A 165 -25.67 -0.95 12.78
CA ASP A 165 -26.55 -0.49 13.84
C ASP A 165 -26.40 1.01 14.03
N ILE A 166 -27.51 1.73 13.88
CA ILE A 166 -27.60 3.14 14.20
C ILE A 166 -28.25 3.24 15.59
N CYS A 167 -27.43 3.51 16.59
CA CYS A 167 -27.79 3.63 17.99
C CYS A 167 -27.99 5.10 18.36
N ARG A 168 -29.08 5.45 19.04
CA ARG A 168 -29.41 6.82 19.48
C ARG A 168 -29.62 6.89 20.99
N THR A 169 -29.17 8.01 21.58
CA THR A 169 -29.51 8.36 22.96
C THR A 169 -31.03 8.52 23.14
N PRO A 170 -31.59 8.34 24.35
CA PRO A 170 -33.03 8.47 24.56
C PRO A 170 -33.56 9.83 24.11
N GLU A 171 -32.84 10.91 24.46
CA GLU A 171 -33.26 12.28 24.15
C GLU A 171 -33.33 12.53 22.65
N PHE A 172 -32.33 12.04 21.91
CA PHE A 172 -32.25 12.21 20.47
C PHE A 172 -33.18 11.26 19.69
N ALA A 173 -33.69 10.21 20.34
CA ALA A 173 -34.69 9.33 19.75
C ALA A 173 -36.12 9.89 19.84
N LYS A 174 -36.35 10.97 20.62
CA LYS A 174 -37.66 11.64 20.72
C LYS A 174 -38.10 12.34 19.43
N THR A 175 -37.21 12.49 18.46
CA THR A 175 -37.55 13.03 17.14
C THR A 175 -37.18 12.02 16.06
N SER A 176 -37.96 12.06 14.98
CA SER A 176 -37.66 11.26 13.79
C SER A 176 -36.46 11.85 13.04
N HIS A 177 -35.69 11.00 12.39
CA HIS A 177 -34.52 11.40 11.59
C HIS A 177 -34.42 10.52 10.34
N ARG A 178 -33.57 10.93 9.40
CA ARG A 178 -33.22 10.11 8.23
C ARG A 178 -31.73 9.91 8.16
N ALA A 179 -31.27 8.68 7.95
CA ALA A 179 -29.86 8.37 7.75
C ALA A 179 -29.63 7.89 6.32
N HIS A 180 -28.72 8.53 5.58
CA HIS A 180 -28.20 8.00 4.34
C HIS A 180 -26.88 7.29 4.62
N VAL A 181 -26.80 6.01 4.28
CA VAL A 181 -25.67 5.17 4.60
C VAL A 181 -25.18 4.49 3.33
N VAL A 182 -23.92 4.75 3.00
CA VAL A 182 -23.24 4.21 1.84
C VAL A 182 -22.09 3.33 2.32
N GLY A 183 -22.18 2.03 2.07
CA GLY A 183 -21.15 1.05 2.36
C GLY A 183 -20.40 0.67 1.09
N ARG A 184 -19.06 0.59 1.20
CA ARG A 184 -18.19 0.18 0.11
C ARG A 184 -17.40 -1.07 0.45
N ALA A 185 -17.19 -1.90 -0.55
CA ALA A 185 -16.29 -3.05 -0.51
C ALA A 185 -15.41 -3.00 -1.77
N ALA A 186 -14.10 -3.11 -1.60
CA ALA A 186 -13.10 -3.00 -2.66
C ALA A 186 -13.19 -1.71 -3.52
N GLY A 187 -13.76 -0.63 -2.96
CA GLY A 187 -13.98 0.64 -3.65
C GLY A 187 -15.38 0.79 -4.28
N ASP A 188 -16.05 -0.33 -4.54
CA ASP A 188 -17.40 -0.35 -5.12
C ASP A 188 -18.46 -0.06 -4.07
N ILE A 189 -19.55 0.60 -4.48
CA ILE A 189 -20.73 0.80 -3.62
C ILE A 189 -21.54 -0.50 -3.64
N VAL A 190 -21.52 -1.20 -2.51
CA VAL A 190 -22.29 -2.45 -2.31
C VAL A 190 -23.52 -2.24 -1.43
N PHE A 191 -23.59 -1.08 -0.78
CA PHE A 191 -24.70 -0.70 0.09
C PHE A 191 -24.96 0.80 -0.07
N ASP A 192 -26.19 1.17 -0.42
CA ASP A 192 -26.61 2.57 -0.52
C ASP A 192 -28.08 2.65 -0.11
N ARG A 193 -28.36 3.17 1.09
CA ARG A 193 -29.72 3.19 1.64
C ARG A 193 -30.02 4.48 2.37
N LEU A 194 -31.22 5.00 2.12
CA LEU A 194 -31.89 5.97 2.97
C LEU A 194 -32.74 5.22 4.00
N ILE A 195 -32.38 5.37 5.27
CA ILE A 195 -32.93 4.64 6.42
C ILE A 195 -33.75 5.62 7.24
N ALA A 196 -35.03 5.31 7.44
CA ALA A 196 -35.86 6.05 8.39
C ALA A 196 -35.45 5.67 9.83
N LEU A 197 -35.32 6.68 10.70
CA LEU A 197 -35.06 6.52 12.12
C LEU A 197 -36.28 7.04 12.89
N PRO A 198 -37.32 6.21 13.12
CA PRO A 198 -38.60 6.64 13.69
C PRO A 198 -38.45 7.17 15.12
N GLU A 199 -39.39 7.98 15.59
CA GLU A 199 -39.46 8.36 17.00
C GLU A 199 -39.46 7.13 17.92
N ASP A 200 -38.85 7.27 19.10
CA ASP A 200 -38.68 6.27 20.16
C ASP A 200 -37.87 5.01 19.78
N LYS A 201 -37.38 4.88 18.53
CA LYS A 201 -36.54 3.76 18.10
C LYS A 201 -35.06 4.00 18.37
N ARG A 202 -34.58 3.56 19.54
CA ARG A 202 -33.19 3.77 19.95
C ARG A 202 -32.14 3.00 19.15
N ARG A 203 -32.51 1.90 18.49
CA ARG A 203 -31.60 1.12 17.64
C ARG A 203 -32.31 0.76 16.34
N VAL A 204 -31.66 1.04 15.22
CA VAL A 204 -32.11 0.64 13.89
C VAL A 204 -30.99 -0.12 13.22
N SER A 205 -31.26 -1.39 12.90
CA SER A 205 -30.28 -2.33 12.34
C SER A 205 -30.56 -2.53 10.86
N VAL A 206 -29.51 -2.45 10.04
CA VAL A 206 -29.63 -2.65 8.60
C VAL A 206 -28.56 -3.64 8.12
N PRO A 207 -28.96 -4.74 7.47
CA PRO A 207 -28.02 -5.73 6.99
C PRO A 207 -27.28 -5.21 5.76
N ALA A 208 -25.96 -5.31 5.78
CA ALA A 208 -25.11 -5.27 4.61
C ALA A 208 -24.92 -6.70 4.09
N SER A 209 -25.00 -6.87 2.77
CA SER A 209 -24.86 -8.17 2.11
C SER A 209 -23.43 -8.73 2.20
N GLU A 210 -22.44 -7.86 2.41
CA GLU A 210 -21.03 -8.21 2.46
C GLU A 210 -20.28 -7.35 3.50
N PRO A 211 -19.11 -7.82 3.99
CA PRO A 211 -18.24 -7.00 4.83
C PRO A 211 -17.78 -5.72 4.13
N LEU A 212 -17.96 -4.58 4.78
CA LEU A 212 -17.58 -3.27 4.26
C LEU A 212 -16.11 -2.95 4.58
N ASP A 213 -15.41 -2.33 3.62
CA ASP A 213 -14.12 -1.66 3.84
C ASP A 213 -14.30 -0.24 4.33
N GLN A 214 -15.44 0.36 4.00
CA GLN A 214 -15.71 1.76 4.28
C GLN A 214 -17.20 1.97 4.44
N ILE A 215 -17.54 2.89 5.33
CA ILE A 215 -18.88 3.42 5.51
C ILE A 215 -18.84 4.93 5.41
N GLU A 216 -19.83 5.49 4.71
CA GLU A 216 -20.13 6.89 4.70
C GLU A 216 -21.54 7.04 5.28
N PHE A 217 -21.67 7.86 6.31
CA PHE A 217 -22.92 8.08 7.01
C PHE A 217 -23.27 9.55 6.99
N ARG A 218 -24.54 9.82 6.69
CA ARG A 218 -25.14 11.15 6.67
C ARG A 218 -26.42 11.10 7.47
N LEU A 219 -26.54 11.95 8.47
CA LEU A 219 -27.74 12.07 9.29
C LEU A 219 -28.45 13.37 8.98
N PHE A 220 -29.74 13.28 8.69
CA PHE A 220 -30.61 14.41 8.42
C PHE A 220 -31.69 14.55 9.50
N ASP A 221 -32.27 15.73 9.56
CA ASP A 221 -33.47 15.99 10.35
C ASP A 221 -34.70 15.18 9.85
N GLU A 222 -35.84 15.37 10.51
CA GLU A 222 -37.11 14.72 10.18
C GLU A 222 -37.54 14.95 8.72
N THR A 223 -37.34 16.16 8.22
CA THR A 223 -37.71 16.56 6.85
C THR A 223 -36.81 15.91 5.80
N GLY A 224 -35.55 15.67 6.16
CA GLY A 224 -34.49 15.27 5.24
C GLY A 224 -33.78 16.44 4.57
N ASP A 225 -34.20 17.68 4.84
CA ASP A 225 -33.67 18.88 4.19
C ASP A 225 -32.36 19.36 4.83
N THR A 226 -32.19 19.12 6.14
CA THR A 226 -30.98 19.56 6.86
C THR A 226 -30.08 18.38 7.20
N LEU A 227 -28.84 18.38 6.69
CA LEU A 227 -27.79 17.45 7.14
C LEU A 227 -27.27 17.90 8.51
N LEU A 228 -27.49 17.07 9.52
CA LEU A 228 -27.05 17.27 10.90
C LEU A 228 -25.64 16.73 11.14
N HIS A 229 -25.27 15.63 10.45
CA HIS A 229 -23.97 15.00 10.64
C HIS A 229 -23.51 14.26 9.39
N PHE A 230 -22.19 14.20 9.21
CA PHE A 230 -21.54 13.42 8.18
C PHE A 230 -20.35 12.70 8.80
N GLU A 231 -20.12 11.44 8.50
CA GLU A 231 -18.85 10.81 8.83
C GLU A 231 -18.46 9.76 7.80
N ARG A 232 -17.16 9.52 7.70
CA ARG A 232 -16.60 8.49 6.85
C ARG A 232 -15.65 7.63 7.68
N GLY A 233 -15.99 6.36 7.81
CA GLY A 233 -15.20 5.36 8.54
C GLY A 233 -14.55 4.36 7.60
N ASN A 234 -13.36 3.89 7.94
CA ASN A 234 -12.70 2.77 7.27
C ASN A 234 -12.59 1.60 8.24
N PHE A 235 -12.83 0.38 7.74
CA PHE A 235 -12.69 -0.85 8.50
C PHE A 235 -11.40 -1.58 8.11
N VAL A 236 -10.68 -2.07 9.12
CA VAL A 236 -9.52 -2.93 8.91
C VAL A 236 -10.01 -4.37 8.73
N ASN A 237 -10.00 -4.86 7.50
CA ASN A 237 -10.49 -6.20 7.18
C ASN A 237 -9.40 -7.28 7.15
N ARG A 238 -8.12 -6.89 7.03
CA ARG A 238 -6.99 -7.82 6.99
C ARG A 238 -5.74 -7.18 7.59
N VAL A 239 -5.01 -7.95 8.40
CA VAL A 239 -3.68 -7.59 8.89
C VAL A 239 -2.72 -8.72 8.56
N GLY A 240 -1.63 -8.38 7.86
CA GLY A 240 -0.57 -9.32 7.51
C GLY A 240 0.72 -8.95 8.21
N PHE A 241 1.39 -9.94 8.78
CA PHE A 241 2.72 -9.81 9.39
C PHE A 241 3.69 -10.73 8.67
N VAL A 242 4.85 -10.21 8.29
CA VAL A 242 6.00 -11.00 7.84
C VAL A 242 7.13 -10.74 8.83
N MET A 243 7.44 -11.76 9.63
CA MET A 243 8.56 -11.71 10.56
C MET A 243 9.77 -12.40 9.94
N MET A 244 10.93 -11.75 9.94
CA MET A 244 12.17 -12.32 9.41
C MET A 244 13.23 -12.33 10.52
N PRO A 245 13.19 -13.29 11.45
CA PRO A 245 14.29 -13.50 12.39
C PRO A 245 15.61 -13.68 11.63
N LEU A 246 16.58 -12.83 11.96
CA LEU A 246 17.94 -12.97 11.48
C LEU A 246 18.61 -14.11 12.24
N GLY A 247 19.20 -15.03 11.49
CA GLY A 247 20.01 -16.12 11.99
C GLY A 247 21.50 -15.76 11.97
N ARG A 248 22.34 -16.73 11.62
CA ARG A 248 23.79 -16.54 11.55
C ARG A 248 24.19 -15.52 10.48
N GLN A 249 25.28 -14.80 10.77
CA GLN A 249 26.03 -14.07 9.77
C GLN A 249 27.28 -14.88 9.39
N MET A 250 27.53 -15.04 8.11
CA MET A 250 28.68 -15.75 7.56
C MET A 250 29.50 -14.82 6.69
N THR A 251 30.82 -15.01 6.70
CA THR A 251 31.75 -14.37 5.78
C THR A 251 32.35 -15.44 4.87
N ILE A 252 32.07 -15.35 3.58
CA ILE A 252 32.61 -16.25 2.56
C ILE A 252 33.96 -15.72 2.11
N VAL A 253 34.93 -16.63 1.96
CA VAL A 253 36.23 -16.35 1.36
C VAL A 253 36.45 -17.36 0.23
N ASP A 254 36.18 -16.91 -0.99
CA ASP A 254 36.36 -17.65 -2.24
C ASP A 254 36.95 -16.75 -3.34
N ASP A 255 37.17 -17.31 -4.54
CA ASP A 255 37.69 -16.58 -5.70
C ASP A 255 36.90 -15.30 -6.01
N LEU A 256 35.57 -15.33 -5.96
CA LEU A 256 34.74 -14.14 -6.21
C LEU A 256 34.99 -13.05 -5.16
N THR A 257 35.07 -13.41 -3.87
CA THR A 257 35.37 -12.45 -2.81
C THR A 257 36.79 -11.88 -2.89
N GLN A 258 37.75 -12.67 -3.39
CA GLN A 258 39.11 -12.19 -3.61
C GLN A 258 39.17 -11.20 -4.78
N ARG A 259 38.41 -11.45 -5.86
CA ARG A 259 38.33 -10.56 -7.02
C ARG A 259 37.66 -9.21 -6.75
N VAL A 260 36.82 -9.09 -5.72
CA VAL A 260 36.20 -7.81 -5.30
C VAL A 260 37.07 -7.00 -4.32
N VAL A 261 38.20 -7.53 -3.85
CA VAL A 261 39.07 -6.80 -2.91
C VAL A 261 39.57 -5.52 -3.59
N GLY A 262 39.22 -4.36 -3.01
CA GLY A 262 39.54 -3.04 -3.58
C GLY A 262 38.43 -2.39 -4.41
N ALA A 263 37.35 -3.09 -4.74
CA ALA A 263 36.21 -2.58 -5.52
C ALA A 263 35.16 -1.81 -4.67
N GLY A 264 35.52 -1.41 -3.45
CA GLY A 264 34.66 -0.66 -2.53
C GLY A 264 33.90 -1.49 -1.50
N ARG A 265 33.71 -0.92 -0.30
CA ARG A 265 33.17 -1.62 0.89
C ARG A 265 31.79 -2.24 0.66
N ALA A 266 30.92 -1.58 -0.12
CA ALA A 266 29.56 -2.05 -0.39
C ALA A 266 29.54 -3.31 -1.28
N LEU A 267 30.38 -3.35 -2.32
CA LEU A 267 30.46 -4.50 -3.22
C LEU A 267 31.08 -5.71 -2.53
N VAL A 268 32.16 -5.48 -1.75
CA VAL A 268 32.78 -6.51 -0.91
C VAL A 268 31.74 -7.11 0.03
N SER A 269 31.00 -6.27 0.77
CA SER A 269 29.96 -6.76 1.69
C SER A 269 28.89 -7.58 1.00
N LYS A 270 28.41 -7.18 -0.19
CA LYS A 270 27.43 -7.96 -0.97
C LYS A 270 27.98 -9.30 -1.45
N ALA A 271 29.27 -9.37 -1.75
CA ALA A 271 29.91 -10.59 -2.24
C ALA A 271 30.31 -11.56 -1.12
N SER A 272 30.70 -11.05 0.05
CA SER A 272 31.28 -11.86 1.14
C SER A 272 30.33 -12.12 2.30
N THR A 273 29.38 -11.23 2.58
CA THR A 273 28.56 -11.33 3.80
C THR A 273 27.19 -11.91 3.49
N VAL A 274 26.84 -12.99 4.20
CA VAL A 274 25.53 -13.64 4.11
C VAL A 274 24.89 -13.64 5.48
N ILE A 275 23.67 -13.12 5.57
CA ILE A 275 22.87 -13.18 6.80
C ILE A 275 21.74 -14.16 6.55
N SER A 276 21.81 -15.32 7.19
CA SER A 276 20.76 -16.32 7.07
C SER A 276 19.50 -15.83 7.73
N HIS A 277 18.33 -16.15 7.20
CA HIS A 277 17.06 -15.80 7.81
C HIS A 277 15.98 -16.83 7.46
N SER A 278 14.95 -16.90 8.30
CA SER A 278 13.72 -17.63 8.00
C SER A 278 12.56 -16.65 8.10
N SER A 279 11.60 -16.73 7.20
CA SER A 279 10.44 -15.84 7.19
C SER A 279 9.22 -16.57 7.73
N HIS A 280 8.47 -15.89 8.61
CA HIS A 280 7.19 -16.38 9.11
C HIS A 280 6.11 -15.42 8.67
N ARG A 281 5.13 -15.94 7.92
CA ARG A 281 3.99 -15.18 7.44
C ARG A 281 2.76 -15.52 8.28
N SER A 282 2.14 -14.50 8.85
CA SER A 282 0.85 -14.62 9.53
C SER A 282 -0.13 -13.65 8.91
N MET A 283 -1.31 -14.13 8.59
CA MET A 283 -2.41 -13.36 8.02
C MET A 283 -3.64 -13.58 8.87
N VAL A 284 -4.21 -12.50 9.40
CA VAL A 284 -5.46 -12.52 10.16
C VAL A 284 -6.51 -11.70 9.41
N GLY A 285 -7.69 -12.29 9.24
CA GLY A 285 -8.76 -11.73 8.42
C GLY A 285 -8.58 -12.02 6.92
N GLY A 286 -9.37 -11.34 6.10
CA GLY A 286 -9.50 -11.61 4.67
C GLY A 286 -10.93 -11.92 4.25
N PRO A 287 -11.21 -11.94 2.93
CA PRO A 287 -12.55 -12.20 2.42
C PRO A 287 -13.04 -13.60 2.79
N ALA A 288 -14.33 -13.75 3.12
CA ALA A 288 -14.93 -15.07 3.28
C ALA A 288 -14.81 -15.86 1.99
N LYS A 289 -14.59 -17.17 2.13
CA LYS A 289 -14.61 -18.09 1.00
C LYS A 289 -15.98 -18.02 0.31
N GLY A 290 -15.98 -17.84 -1.01
CA GLY A 290 -17.21 -17.68 -1.79
C GLY A 290 -17.83 -16.28 -1.80
N SER A 291 -17.25 -15.29 -1.11
CA SER A 291 -17.64 -13.88 -1.26
C SER A 291 -17.21 -13.32 -2.62
N TRP A 292 -17.89 -12.26 -3.09
CA TRP A 292 -17.47 -11.53 -4.29
C TRP A 292 -16.00 -11.12 -4.23
N ARG A 293 -15.54 -10.65 -3.06
CA ARG A 293 -14.15 -10.21 -2.87
C ARG A 293 -13.14 -11.35 -3.01
N HIS A 294 -13.45 -12.55 -2.50
CA HIS A 294 -12.61 -13.72 -2.73
C HIS A 294 -12.49 -14.02 -4.23
N PHE A 295 -13.62 -14.01 -4.94
CA PHE A 295 -13.64 -14.19 -6.38
C PHE A 295 -12.86 -13.08 -7.12
N ALA A 296 -13.01 -11.82 -6.72
CA ALA A 296 -12.31 -10.69 -7.32
C ALA A 296 -10.79 -10.77 -7.11
N ASP A 297 -10.33 -11.21 -5.94
CA ASP A 297 -8.91 -11.45 -5.64
C ASP A 297 -8.36 -12.62 -6.48
N GLU A 298 -9.12 -13.72 -6.60
CA GLU A 298 -8.79 -14.87 -7.46
C GLU A 298 -8.73 -14.47 -8.93
N MET A 299 -9.74 -13.74 -9.42
CA MET A 299 -9.79 -13.25 -10.80
C MET A 299 -8.67 -12.25 -11.09
N SER A 300 -8.37 -11.33 -10.17
CA SER A 300 -7.24 -10.41 -10.32
C SER A 300 -5.92 -11.17 -10.39
N SER A 301 -5.77 -12.23 -9.59
CA SER A 301 -4.62 -13.13 -9.65
C SER A 301 -4.54 -13.87 -10.98
N LEU A 302 -5.67 -14.39 -11.49
CA LEU A 302 -5.77 -15.06 -12.79
C LEU A 302 -5.49 -14.11 -13.96
N VAL A 303 -5.99 -12.88 -13.90
CA VAL A 303 -5.73 -11.83 -14.89
C VAL A 303 -4.26 -11.44 -14.86
N ALA A 304 -3.67 -11.24 -13.68
CA ALA A 304 -2.24 -11.03 -13.53
C ALA A 304 -1.41 -12.21 -14.05
N ALA A 305 -1.97 -13.43 -14.00
CA ALA A 305 -1.40 -14.66 -14.54
C ALA A 305 -1.64 -14.86 -16.04
N GLN A 306 -2.25 -13.90 -16.73
CA GLN A 306 -2.63 -14.03 -18.15
C GLN A 306 -2.28 -12.79 -18.96
N LEU A 307 -2.22 -11.61 -18.33
CA LEU A 307 -1.93 -10.34 -18.99
C LEU A 307 -0.48 -9.90 -18.77
N PRO A 308 0.16 -9.28 -19.78
CA PRO A 308 1.53 -8.76 -19.66
C PRO A 308 1.64 -7.66 -18.60
N LYS A 309 2.73 -7.67 -17.83
CA LYS A 309 3.12 -6.61 -16.89
C LYS A 309 4.38 -5.90 -17.39
N PRO A 310 4.74 -4.72 -16.83
CA PRO A 310 6.04 -4.11 -17.07
C PRO A 310 7.15 -5.13 -16.85
N SER A 311 8.11 -5.15 -17.78
CA SER A 311 9.17 -6.15 -17.82
C SER A 311 9.95 -6.19 -16.49
N GLU A 312 10.01 -7.38 -15.89
CA GLU A 312 10.89 -7.69 -14.76
C GLU A 312 12.29 -8.11 -15.24
N ASP A 313 12.59 -7.89 -16.51
CA ASP A 313 13.86 -8.30 -17.11
C ASP A 313 15.01 -7.54 -16.47
N ARG A 314 16.16 -8.21 -16.47
CA ARG A 314 17.40 -7.66 -15.93
C ARG A 314 18.55 -7.93 -16.87
N TRP A 315 19.41 -6.93 -16.98
CA TRP A 315 20.69 -7.00 -17.67
C TRP A 315 21.80 -6.69 -16.66
N PHE A 316 22.82 -7.54 -16.65
CA PHE A 316 24.01 -7.39 -15.84
C PHE A 316 25.20 -7.38 -16.76
N GLU A 317 25.98 -6.29 -16.69
CA GLU A 317 27.20 -6.15 -17.47
C GLU A 317 28.20 -7.24 -17.16
N ARG A 318 29.11 -7.48 -18.10
CA ARG A 318 30.22 -8.39 -17.87
C ARG A 318 31.14 -7.82 -16.78
N GLY A 319 31.56 -8.67 -15.86
CA GLY A 319 32.59 -8.38 -14.87
C GLY A 319 32.10 -8.54 -13.44
N VAL A 320 33.01 -8.37 -12.49
CA VAL A 320 32.80 -8.72 -11.07
C VAL A 320 31.58 -8.01 -10.46
N GLU A 321 31.33 -6.75 -10.83
CA GLU A 321 30.13 -6.01 -10.38
C GLU A 321 28.83 -6.65 -10.89
N GLY A 322 28.82 -7.08 -12.15
CA GLY A 322 27.70 -7.81 -12.75
C GLY A 322 27.50 -9.17 -12.10
N GLU A 323 28.58 -9.91 -11.80
CA GLU A 323 28.49 -11.21 -11.11
C GLU A 323 27.82 -11.04 -9.73
N VAL A 324 28.32 -10.11 -8.93
CA VAL A 324 27.77 -9.83 -7.59
C VAL A 324 26.35 -9.28 -7.67
N GLY A 325 26.08 -8.41 -8.64
CA GLY A 325 24.75 -7.85 -8.88
C GLY A 325 23.72 -8.93 -9.24
N ALA A 326 24.08 -9.87 -10.11
CA ALA A 326 23.21 -10.95 -10.52
C ALA A 326 22.92 -11.92 -9.35
N ILE A 327 23.94 -12.30 -8.58
CA ILE A 327 23.77 -13.13 -7.38
C ILE A 327 22.87 -12.44 -6.34
N ALA A 328 23.10 -11.15 -6.08
CA ALA A 328 22.28 -10.38 -5.16
C ALA A 328 20.82 -10.28 -5.64
N HIS A 329 20.60 -10.14 -6.94
CA HIS A 329 19.26 -10.13 -7.52
C HIS A 329 18.56 -11.48 -7.36
N LEU A 330 19.23 -12.59 -7.69
CA LEU A 330 18.68 -13.93 -7.49
C LEU A 330 18.34 -14.20 -6.01
N ASN A 331 19.19 -13.77 -5.08
CA ASN A 331 18.92 -13.88 -3.63
C ASN A 331 17.68 -13.06 -3.22
N SER A 332 17.42 -11.92 -3.86
CA SER A 332 16.21 -11.12 -3.62
C SER A 332 14.92 -11.76 -4.15
N LEU A 333 15.03 -12.57 -5.22
CA LEU A 333 13.93 -13.37 -5.75
C LEU A 333 13.68 -14.60 -4.87
N LEU A 334 14.75 -15.23 -4.39
CA LEU A 334 14.75 -16.42 -3.54
C LEU A 334 14.59 -16.06 -2.05
N ASN A 335 13.52 -15.34 -1.73
CA ASN A 335 13.20 -14.89 -0.37
C ASN A 335 11.94 -15.59 0.16
N GLY A 336 12.04 -16.31 1.27
CA GLY A 336 10.93 -17.07 1.87
C GLY A 336 9.72 -16.26 2.33
N GLY A 337 9.90 -14.95 2.55
CA GLY A 337 8.77 -14.05 2.82
C GLY A 337 7.93 -13.75 1.57
N ARG A 338 8.48 -13.99 0.38
CA ARG A 338 7.85 -13.70 -0.93
C ARG A 338 7.44 -14.95 -1.69
N ILE A 339 8.21 -16.03 -1.57
CA ILE A 339 7.98 -17.29 -2.30
C ILE A 339 7.93 -18.49 -1.34
N ARG A 340 7.19 -19.53 -1.73
CA ARG A 340 7.12 -20.82 -1.01
C ARG A 340 8.15 -21.83 -1.52
N ALA A 341 8.46 -21.79 -2.81
CA ALA A 341 9.38 -22.71 -3.47
C ALA A 341 9.99 -22.09 -4.74
N ALA A 342 11.08 -22.67 -5.21
CA ALA A 342 11.70 -22.35 -6.50
C ALA A 342 12.37 -23.57 -7.13
N VAL A 343 12.42 -23.59 -8.47
CA VAL A 343 13.19 -24.58 -9.24
C VAL A 343 14.17 -23.83 -10.15
N LEU A 344 15.46 -24.11 -9.97
CA LEU A 344 16.53 -23.66 -10.85
C LEU A 344 16.90 -24.79 -11.79
N VAL A 345 16.67 -24.61 -13.08
CA VAL A 345 17.13 -25.52 -14.14
C VAL A 345 18.37 -24.91 -14.75
N ASP A 346 19.53 -25.56 -14.58
CA ASP A 346 20.78 -25.14 -15.20
C ASP A 346 21.64 -26.39 -15.49
N PRO A 347 21.84 -26.75 -16.76
CA PRO A 347 22.49 -28.00 -17.12
C PRO A 347 23.99 -28.00 -16.82
N TRP A 348 24.57 -26.85 -16.48
CA TRP A 348 25.99 -26.70 -16.17
C TRP A 348 26.23 -26.29 -14.70
N PHE A 349 25.24 -26.46 -13.83
CA PHE A 349 25.39 -26.12 -12.42
C PHE A 349 26.35 -27.08 -11.73
N GLY A 350 27.64 -26.76 -11.56
CA GLY A 350 28.65 -27.61 -10.92
C GLY A 350 28.99 -27.27 -9.46
N ALA A 351 30.13 -27.76 -8.96
CA ALA A 351 30.58 -27.50 -7.60
C ALA A 351 30.96 -26.01 -7.41
N ASP A 352 31.55 -25.39 -8.44
CA ASP A 352 31.89 -23.97 -8.40
C ASP A 352 30.61 -23.11 -8.39
N ALA A 353 29.58 -23.49 -9.14
CA ALA A 353 28.26 -22.85 -9.11
C ALA A 353 27.61 -22.96 -7.73
N LEU A 354 27.69 -24.13 -7.08
CA LEU A 354 27.19 -24.36 -5.73
C LEU A 354 27.82 -23.42 -4.71
N VAL A 355 29.16 -23.37 -4.66
CA VAL A 355 29.90 -22.50 -3.73
C VAL A 355 29.62 -21.03 -4.04
N ARG A 356 29.56 -20.66 -5.31
CA ARG A 356 29.34 -19.28 -5.74
C ARG A 356 27.93 -18.80 -5.38
N PHE A 357 26.91 -19.62 -5.62
CA PHE A 357 25.51 -19.22 -5.52
C PHE A 357 24.82 -19.73 -4.26
N ALA A 358 24.81 -21.04 -4.01
CA ALA A 358 24.00 -21.63 -2.95
C ALA A 358 24.44 -21.21 -1.55
N LEU A 359 25.75 -21.03 -1.31
CA LEU A 359 26.28 -20.48 -0.05
C LEU A 359 25.83 -19.03 0.22
N ARG A 360 25.51 -18.28 -0.85
CA ARG A 360 25.10 -16.87 -0.77
C ARG A 360 23.60 -16.69 -0.57
N LEU A 361 22.83 -17.77 -0.51
CA LEU A 361 21.41 -17.72 -0.24
C LEU A 361 21.16 -17.41 1.24
N GLY A 362 20.46 -16.30 1.50
CA GLY A 362 20.11 -15.91 2.86
C GLY A 362 18.92 -16.71 3.41
N SER A 363 17.91 -16.96 2.58
CA SER A 363 16.66 -17.59 3.03
C SER A 363 16.85 -19.10 3.27
N GLN A 364 16.44 -19.56 4.46
CA GLN A 364 16.57 -20.95 4.93
C GLN A 364 15.23 -21.71 4.92
N ASP A 365 14.16 -21.04 4.51
CA ASP A 365 12.77 -21.49 4.62
C ASP A 365 12.09 -21.76 3.26
N ILE A 366 12.76 -21.47 2.15
CA ILE A 366 12.29 -21.83 0.80
C ILE A 366 12.62 -23.28 0.46
N HIS A 367 11.71 -23.96 -0.23
CA HIS A 367 12.03 -25.21 -0.92
C HIS A 367 12.72 -24.88 -2.25
N LEU A 368 14.03 -25.12 -2.35
CA LEU A 368 14.81 -24.85 -3.55
C LEU A 368 15.23 -26.16 -4.20
N SER A 369 14.77 -26.43 -5.41
CA SER A 369 15.22 -27.56 -6.23
C SER A 369 16.16 -27.07 -7.33
N ILE A 370 17.31 -27.71 -7.47
CA ILE A 370 18.25 -27.45 -8.57
C ILE A 370 18.28 -28.69 -9.47
N ILE A 371 17.91 -28.51 -10.74
CA ILE A 371 17.97 -29.55 -11.76
C ILE A 371 19.13 -29.25 -12.67
N THR A 372 20.04 -30.21 -12.79
CA THR A 372 21.26 -30.11 -13.60
C THR A 372 21.39 -31.32 -14.50
N SER A 373 22.31 -31.29 -15.46
CA SER A 373 22.45 -32.36 -16.45
C SER A 373 23.86 -32.49 -16.99
N TRP A 374 24.71 -33.22 -16.28
CA TRP A 374 26.06 -33.60 -16.74
C TRP A 374 26.07 -35.05 -17.18
N ALA A 375 26.77 -35.33 -18.28
CA ALA A 375 26.91 -36.68 -18.80
C ALA A 375 28.38 -37.07 -18.96
N THR A 376 29.15 -36.32 -19.77
CA THR A 376 30.51 -36.68 -20.16
C THR A 376 31.53 -35.54 -20.07
N VAL A 377 31.09 -34.34 -19.68
CA VAL A 377 31.93 -33.13 -19.60
C VAL A 377 31.74 -32.49 -18.23
N ASP A 378 32.86 -32.15 -17.59
CA ASP A 378 32.89 -31.47 -16.30
C ASP A 378 32.35 -30.04 -16.47
N PRO A 379 31.34 -29.63 -15.69
CA PRO A 379 30.69 -28.35 -15.90
C PRO A 379 31.53 -27.13 -15.52
N ASP A 380 32.54 -27.28 -14.66
CA ASP A 380 33.37 -26.19 -14.13
C ASP A 380 34.59 -25.93 -15.04
N THR A 381 35.20 -27.01 -15.51
CA THR A 381 36.43 -27.01 -16.30
C THR A 381 36.19 -27.15 -17.81
N ASN A 382 35.01 -27.64 -18.21
CA ASN A 382 34.67 -27.96 -19.60
C ASN A 382 35.60 -29.03 -20.23
N VAL A 383 36.18 -29.91 -19.40
CA VAL A 383 37.04 -31.03 -19.80
C VAL A 383 36.23 -32.33 -19.78
N ALA A 384 36.53 -33.28 -20.67
CA ALA A 384 35.88 -34.59 -20.66
C ALA A 384 36.11 -35.30 -19.32
N LEU A 385 35.03 -35.83 -18.74
CA LEU A 385 35.07 -36.58 -17.49
C LEU A 385 35.75 -37.93 -17.73
N ASP A 386 36.60 -38.33 -16.78
CA ASP A 386 37.19 -39.66 -16.78
C ASP A 386 36.06 -40.71 -16.67
N PRO A 387 35.92 -41.65 -17.62
CA PRO A 387 34.89 -42.69 -17.58
C PRO A 387 34.91 -43.56 -16.32
N VAL A 388 36.02 -43.56 -15.58
CA VAL A 388 36.22 -44.37 -14.36
C VAL A 388 35.86 -43.60 -13.09
N ARG A 389 35.81 -42.26 -13.14
CA ARG A 389 35.44 -41.41 -11.98
C ARG A 389 33.96 -41.10 -11.99
N ASP A 390 33.37 -41.04 -10.80
CA ASP A 390 32.00 -40.57 -10.66
C ASP A 390 31.96 -39.08 -11.05
N PRO A 391 31.17 -38.70 -12.09
CA PRO A 391 31.08 -37.32 -12.57
C PRO A 391 30.57 -36.35 -11.50
N THR A 392 30.00 -36.86 -10.41
CA THR A 392 29.36 -36.08 -9.34
C THR A 392 30.14 -36.03 -8.03
N GLU A 393 31.28 -36.73 -7.93
CA GLU A 393 32.10 -36.81 -6.73
C GLU A 393 32.52 -35.43 -6.20
N LYS A 394 32.94 -34.52 -7.10
CA LYS A 394 33.34 -33.14 -6.74
C LYS A 394 32.18 -32.34 -6.16
N LEU A 395 30.98 -32.47 -6.73
CA LEU A 395 29.78 -31.80 -6.22
C LEU A 395 29.39 -32.36 -4.85
N GLU A 396 29.37 -33.68 -4.71
CA GLU A 396 29.00 -34.33 -3.45
C GLU A 396 29.97 -33.94 -2.32
N ALA A 397 31.28 -33.95 -2.59
CA ALA A 397 32.28 -33.51 -1.64
C ALA A 397 32.07 -32.04 -1.21
N ALA A 398 31.80 -31.15 -2.16
CA ALA A 398 31.51 -29.75 -1.88
C ALA A 398 30.22 -29.60 -1.03
N LEU A 399 29.14 -30.30 -1.39
CA LEU A 399 27.88 -30.32 -0.64
C LEU A 399 28.08 -30.74 0.81
N ARG A 400 28.77 -31.86 1.05
CA ARG A 400 29.05 -32.35 2.40
C ARG A 400 29.91 -31.38 3.22
N GLN A 401 30.88 -30.72 2.60
CA GLN A 401 31.74 -29.75 3.28
C GLN A 401 30.96 -28.53 3.76
N ILE A 402 29.97 -28.07 2.99
CA ILE A 402 29.24 -26.83 3.25
C ILE A 402 27.81 -27.05 3.76
N GLU A 403 27.37 -28.29 3.90
CA GLU A 403 26.00 -28.68 4.29
C GLU A 403 25.45 -27.88 5.48
N PRO A 404 26.20 -27.67 6.58
CA PRO A 404 25.68 -26.88 7.69
C PRO A 404 25.27 -25.46 7.29
N PHE A 405 25.87 -24.91 6.23
CA PHE A 405 25.69 -23.54 5.74
C PHE A 405 24.59 -23.38 4.70
N LEU A 406 24.16 -24.47 4.06
CA LEU A 406 23.16 -24.47 3.00
C LEU A 406 21.74 -24.30 3.55
N ASN A 407 20.84 -23.90 2.66
CA ASN A 407 19.40 -24.00 2.94
C ASN A 407 19.04 -25.47 3.23
N PRO A 408 18.42 -25.79 4.38
CA PRO A 408 18.10 -27.16 4.78
C PRO A 408 17.07 -27.85 3.87
N ARG A 409 16.36 -27.10 3.02
CA ARG A 409 15.38 -27.57 2.05
C ARG A 409 15.90 -27.47 0.60
N LEU A 410 17.21 -27.40 0.42
CA LEU A 410 17.86 -27.51 -0.88
C LEU A 410 17.84 -28.98 -1.35
N SER A 411 17.35 -29.21 -2.57
CA SER A 411 17.54 -30.45 -3.30
C SER A 411 18.29 -30.21 -4.60
N ILE A 412 19.13 -31.18 -5.00
CA ILE A 412 19.83 -31.16 -6.29
C ILE A 412 19.62 -32.49 -6.99
N VAL A 413 19.26 -32.47 -8.27
CA VAL A 413 19.06 -33.67 -9.08
C VAL A 413 19.81 -33.52 -10.39
N ASN A 414 20.66 -34.51 -10.73
CA ASN A 414 21.26 -34.61 -12.04
C ASN A 414 20.46 -35.59 -12.92
N LEU A 415 20.01 -35.11 -14.08
CA LEU A 415 19.26 -35.90 -15.05
C LEU A 415 20.10 -36.16 -16.30
N ILE A 416 20.05 -37.37 -16.83
CA ILE A 416 20.72 -37.76 -18.08
C ILE A 416 19.77 -38.51 -19.01
N ASP A 417 19.98 -38.36 -20.32
CA ASP A 417 19.35 -39.18 -21.37
C ASP A 417 20.39 -40.18 -21.90
N GLY A 418 20.43 -41.37 -21.28
CA GLY A 418 21.45 -42.37 -21.56
C GLY A 418 22.85 -41.87 -21.19
N LYS A 419 23.70 -41.62 -22.20
CA LYS A 419 25.06 -41.05 -22.03
C LYS A 419 25.13 -39.57 -22.45
N GLN A 420 24.00 -38.92 -22.66
CA GLN A 420 23.91 -37.54 -23.12
C GLN A 420 23.25 -36.65 -22.08
N GLN A 421 23.51 -35.35 -22.21
CA GLN A 421 22.82 -34.31 -21.48
C GLN A 421 21.32 -34.33 -21.85
N ALA A 422 20.47 -34.27 -20.84
CA ALA A 422 19.01 -34.37 -20.98
C ALA A 422 18.37 -33.07 -21.51
N PHE A 423 18.93 -31.91 -21.13
CA PHE A 423 18.42 -30.59 -21.53
C PHE A 423 19.54 -29.55 -21.62
N HIS A 424 19.33 -28.48 -22.40
CA HIS A 424 20.28 -27.37 -22.56
C HIS A 424 19.76 -26.04 -22.00
N ASP A 425 18.46 -25.96 -21.73
CA ASP A 425 17.78 -24.73 -21.34
C ASP A 425 18.05 -24.34 -19.89
N ARG A 426 17.88 -23.05 -19.59
CA ARG A 426 18.17 -22.48 -18.28
C ARG A 426 17.00 -21.66 -17.79
N TYR A 427 16.39 -22.11 -16.72
CA TYR A 427 15.17 -21.50 -16.20
C TYR A 427 15.25 -21.27 -14.70
N LEU A 428 14.56 -20.22 -14.24
CA LEU A 428 14.22 -20.05 -12.84
C LEU A 428 12.69 -19.98 -12.71
N LEU A 429 12.10 -21.00 -12.12
CA LEU A 429 10.69 -21.06 -11.76
C LEU A 429 10.51 -20.65 -10.30
N LEU A 430 9.66 -19.68 -10.03
CA LEU A 430 9.32 -19.18 -8.70
C LEU A 430 7.85 -19.46 -8.40
N TYR A 431 7.58 -19.86 -7.16
CA TYR A 431 6.24 -20.09 -6.64
C TYR A 431 5.93 -19.06 -5.53
N PRO A 432 5.33 -17.90 -5.84
CA PRO A 432 5.01 -16.85 -4.86
C PRO A 432 3.99 -17.28 -3.79
N HIS A 433 3.95 -16.60 -2.64
CA HIS A 433 2.83 -16.75 -1.69
C HIS A 433 1.54 -16.09 -2.19
N GLU A 434 1.68 -15.05 -3.03
CA GLU A 434 0.58 -14.30 -3.60
C GLU A 434 0.85 -14.03 -5.08
N GLY A 435 -0.19 -14.14 -5.92
CA GLY A 435 -0.08 -13.96 -7.36
C GLY A 435 0.41 -15.21 -8.11
N PRO A 436 0.60 -15.10 -9.43
CA PRO A 436 0.96 -16.23 -10.28
C PRO A 436 2.41 -16.67 -10.12
N ASP A 437 2.65 -17.95 -10.45
CA ASP A 437 3.98 -18.50 -10.63
C ASP A 437 4.72 -17.75 -11.75
N LYS A 438 6.06 -17.66 -11.63
CA LYS A 438 6.90 -16.88 -12.54
C LYS A 438 8.00 -17.74 -13.12
N VAL A 439 8.21 -17.66 -14.42
CA VAL A 439 9.29 -18.38 -15.12
C VAL A 439 10.22 -17.39 -15.80
N PHE A 440 11.50 -17.43 -15.45
CA PHE A 440 12.55 -16.64 -16.08
C PHE A 440 13.41 -17.52 -16.98
N LEU A 441 13.72 -17.02 -18.18
CA LEU A 441 14.82 -17.51 -19.00
C LEU A 441 16.12 -16.88 -18.50
N LEU A 442 17.18 -17.69 -18.39
CA LEU A 442 18.51 -17.23 -18.02
C LEU A 442 19.43 -17.33 -19.25
N SER A 443 20.09 -16.23 -19.64
CA SER A 443 20.93 -16.27 -20.86
C SER A 443 22.15 -17.16 -20.73
N ASN A 444 22.72 -17.28 -19.52
CA ASN A 444 23.93 -18.04 -19.23
C ASN A 444 23.76 -18.89 -17.96
N SER A 445 24.63 -19.89 -17.80
CA SER A 445 24.66 -20.75 -16.60
C SER A 445 25.09 -19.93 -15.38
N ILE A 446 24.55 -20.29 -14.21
CA ILE A 446 24.93 -19.77 -12.91
C ILE A 446 26.42 -20.00 -12.63
N ASN A 447 27.01 -21.06 -13.20
CA ASN A 447 28.41 -21.39 -13.01
C ASN A 447 29.37 -20.27 -13.41
N ARG A 448 29.01 -19.46 -14.42
CA ARG A 448 29.77 -18.28 -14.84
C ARG A 448 28.87 -17.07 -15.07
N ILE A 449 27.93 -16.84 -14.15
CA ILE A 449 26.97 -15.72 -14.21
C ILE A 449 27.71 -14.38 -14.33
N ALA A 450 27.42 -13.63 -15.40
CA ALA A 450 28.01 -12.32 -15.71
C ALA A 450 29.56 -12.23 -15.75
N GLY A 451 30.30 -13.33 -15.64
CA GLY A 451 31.76 -13.28 -15.51
C GLY A 451 32.49 -13.15 -16.84
N ASN A 452 32.24 -14.10 -17.75
CA ASN A 452 32.86 -14.10 -19.07
C ASN A 452 32.04 -13.33 -20.11
N TRP A 453 30.73 -13.26 -19.91
CA TRP A 453 29.76 -12.63 -20.80
C TRP A 453 28.71 -11.91 -19.95
N PRO A 454 28.05 -10.86 -20.46
CA PRO A 454 26.90 -10.26 -19.79
C PRO A 454 25.82 -11.30 -19.48
N PHE A 455 25.01 -11.04 -18.46
CA PHE A 455 23.93 -11.92 -18.04
C PHE A 455 22.59 -11.21 -18.18
N SER A 456 21.61 -11.89 -18.77
CA SER A 456 20.26 -11.40 -18.87
C SER A 456 19.27 -12.40 -18.31
N MET A 457 18.25 -11.88 -17.65
CA MET A 457 17.09 -12.63 -17.20
C MET A 457 15.86 -12.03 -17.86
N SER A 458 15.05 -12.89 -18.46
CA SER A 458 13.81 -12.47 -19.12
C SER A 458 12.63 -13.20 -18.52
N LEU A 459 11.63 -12.46 -18.03
CA LEU A 459 10.38 -13.03 -17.53
C LEU A 459 9.52 -13.45 -18.72
N PHE A 460 9.10 -14.71 -18.77
CA PHE A 460 8.16 -15.15 -19.80
C PHE A 460 6.78 -14.51 -19.60
N SER A 461 6.09 -14.24 -20.71
CA SER A 461 4.68 -13.90 -20.67
C SER A 461 3.89 -15.06 -20.05
N PRO A 462 2.76 -14.79 -19.40
CA PRO A 462 2.14 -15.81 -18.55
C PRO A 462 1.61 -17.05 -19.29
N ASP A 463 1.24 -16.91 -20.56
CA ASP A 463 0.84 -18.00 -21.45
C ASP A 463 2.02 -18.96 -21.73
N VAL A 464 3.15 -18.41 -22.21
CA VAL A 464 4.38 -19.17 -22.50
C VAL A 464 4.97 -19.74 -21.22
N GLY A 465 4.99 -18.96 -20.15
CA GLY A 465 5.50 -19.36 -18.84
C GLY A 465 4.80 -20.61 -18.29
N ARG A 466 3.49 -20.78 -18.54
CA ARG A 466 2.73 -21.96 -18.12
C ARG A 466 3.15 -23.24 -18.85
N GLU A 467 3.47 -23.14 -20.14
CA GLU A 467 3.95 -24.28 -20.92
C GLU A 467 5.35 -24.71 -20.44
N ILE A 468 6.22 -23.74 -20.21
CA ILE A 468 7.57 -24.00 -19.69
C ILE A 468 7.52 -24.51 -18.25
N GLN A 469 6.61 -24.01 -17.41
CA GLN A 469 6.38 -24.54 -16.06
C GLN A 469 6.09 -26.04 -16.10
N ARG A 470 5.17 -26.50 -16.98
CA ARG A 470 4.86 -27.93 -17.14
C ARG A 470 6.08 -28.74 -17.59
N TYR A 471 6.94 -28.15 -18.43
CA TYR A 471 8.19 -28.78 -18.83
C TYR A 471 9.15 -28.93 -17.64
N ILE A 472 9.36 -27.85 -16.86
CA ILE A 472 10.21 -27.85 -15.66
C ILE A 472 9.69 -28.85 -14.61
N GLU A 473 8.39 -28.87 -14.35
CA GLU A 473 7.75 -29.82 -13.43
C GLU A 473 7.90 -31.27 -13.93
N GLY A 474 7.82 -31.49 -15.24
CA GLY A 474 8.19 -32.76 -15.86
C GLY A 474 9.63 -33.18 -15.55
N LEU A 475 10.59 -32.24 -15.66
CA LEU A 475 11.98 -32.51 -15.31
C LEU A 475 12.13 -32.85 -13.81
N CYS A 476 11.41 -32.17 -12.91
CA CYS A 476 11.38 -32.52 -11.48
C CYS A 476 10.98 -33.98 -11.26
N ASP A 477 10.02 -34.48 -12.06
CA ASP A 477 9.53 -35.86 -12.03
C ASP A 477 10.43 -36.85 -12.81
N GLY A 478 11.58 -36.40 -13.32
CA GLY A 478 12.49 -37.21 -14.13
C GLY A 478 11.94 -37.53 -15.51
N ARG A 479 11.17 -36.64 -16.12
CA ARG A 479 10.56 -36.81 -17.45
C ARG A 479 10.85 -35.62 -18.36
N ASP A 480 11.25 -35.90 -19.59
CA ASP A 480 11.20 -34.92 -20.67
C ASP A 480 9.82 -34.97 -21.30
N THR A 481 8.96 -34.02 -20.95
CA THR A 481 7.58 -33.94 -21.45
C THR A 481 7.51 -33.48 -22.91
N ALA A 482 8.53 -32.78 -23.41
CA ALA A 482 8.59 -32.35 -24.81
C ALA A 482 8.91 -33.54 -25.73
N ARG A 483 9.77 -34.47 -25.29
CA ARG A 483 10.11 -35.69 -26.03
C ARG A 483 9.30 -36.92 -25.62
N ASN A 484 8.47 -36.80 -24.57
CA ASN A 484 7.72 -37.88 -23.94
C ASN A 484 8.62 -39.08 -23.55
N ARG A 485 9.69 -38.80 -22.79
CA ARG A 485 10.67 -39.80 -22.35
C ARG A 485 10.95 -39.72 -20.86
N THR A 486 11.30 -40.85 -20.26
CA THR A 486 11.81 -40.92 -18.88
C THR A 486 13.31 -40.67 -18.88
N LEU A 487 13.78 -39.80 -18.00
CA LEU A 487 15.17 -39.47 -17.80
C LEU A 487 15.75 -40.29 -16.64
N THR A 488 17.04 -40.57 -16.69
CA THR A 488 17.73 -41.27 -15.60
C THR A 488 18.26 -40.25 -14.60
N THR A 489 17.97 -40.43 -13.31
CA THR A 489 18.64 -39.66 -12.25
C THR A 489 19.99 -40.28 -11.96
N SER A 490 21.09 -39.59 -12.26
CA SER A 490 22.43 -40.09 -11.98
C SER A 490 23.01 -39.57 -10.66
N PHE A 491 22.42 -38.52 -10.09
CA PHE A 491 22.80 -37.97 -8.79
C PHE A 491 21.60 -37.30 -8.12
N ARG A 492 21.51 -37.42 -6.80
CA ARG A 492 20.47 -36.77 -5.98
C ARG A 492 21.03 -36.35 -4.63
N TRP A 493 20.74 -35.11 -4.24
CA TRP A 493 21.03 -34.56 -2.92
C TRP A 493 19.76 -34.01 -2.27
N PRO A 494 19.53 -34.28 -0.97
CA PRO A 494 20.18 -35.34 -0.18
C PRO A 494 19.81 -36.72 -0.75
N ALA A 495 20.65 -37.73 -0.54
CA ALA A 495 20.46 -39.08 -1.10
C ALA A 495 19.10 -39.73 -0.73
N ASN A 496 18.47 -39.27 0.35
CA ASN A 496 17.19 -39.77 0.87
C ASN A 496 16.02 -38.78 0.65
N ALA A 497 16.12 -37.83 -0.28
CA ALA A 497 14.99 -36.96 -0.60
C ALA A 497 13.85 -37.77 -1.26
N SER A 498 12.85 -38.14 -0.44
CA SER A 498 11.58 -38.76 -0.83
C SER A 498 10.58 -37.75 -1.34
#